data_AF-A0A3M0H129-F1
#
_entry.id   AF-A0A3M0H129-F1
#
_cell.length_a   1.000
_cell.length_b   1.000
_cell.length_c   1.000
_cell.angle_alpha   90.00
_cell.angle_beta   90.00
_cell.angle_gamma   90.00
#
_symmetry.space_group_name_H-M   'P 1'
#
loop_
_entity.id
_entity.type
_entity.pdbx_description
1 polymer ?
#
loop_
_entity_poly.entity_id
_entity_poly.type
_entity_poly.pdbx_seq_one_letter_code
_entity_poly.pdbx_strand_id
1 'polypeptide(L)'
;MKNYIFTLIAIAMVATSATAQNITFEDPDTLQGMLDQEPSIDTNNDGQISEAEAAEVTFLDLDRKFIDVFPEAFYFTALEEIILTRNFLEGTLDLSQNPELRIVIADNANFIDELILYTDGPSKY
;
A
#
# COMPACT_ATOMS: atom_id res chain seq x y z
N MET A 1 0.25 -65.36 -9.41
CA MET A 1 1.25 -64.33 -9.04
C MET A 1 0.99 -63.08 -9.86
N LYS A 2 0.57 -61.98 -9.21
CA LYS A 2 0.82 -60.58 -9.59
C LYS A 2 0.11 -59.69 -8.57
N ASN A 3 0.87 -59.23 -7.58
CA ASN A 3 0.44 -58.28 -6.57
C ASN A 3 0.54 -56.89 -7.19
N TYR A 4 -0.59 -56.21 -7.39
CA TYR A 4 -0.61 -54.82 -7.84
C TYR A 4 -0.44 -53.91 -6.63
N ILE A 5 0.80 -53.50 -6.37
CA ILE A 5 1.12 -52.47 -5.39
C ILE A 5 0.76 -51.12 -6.03
N PHE A 6 -0.30 -50.49 -5.54
CA PHE A 6 -0.62 -49.09 -5.84
C PHE A 6 0.20 -48.20 -4.92
N THR A 7 1.25 -47.58 -5.44
CA THR A 7 1.97 -46.52 -4.71
C THR A 7 1.31 -45.19 -5.05
N LEU A 8 0.56 -44.61 -4.11
CA LEU A 8 0.12 -43.22 -4.18
C LEU A 8 1.33 -42.32 -3.89
N ILE A 9 1.77 -41.56 -4.90
CA ILE A 9 2.72 -40.46 -4.69
C ILE A 9 1.87 -39.23 -4.35
N ALA A 10 1.86 -38.83 -3.08
CA ALA A 10 1.33 -37.53 -2.67
C ALA A 10 2.29 -36.44 -3.17
N ILE A 11 1.88 -35.68 -4.18
CA ILE A 11 2.60 -34.47 -4.59
C ILE A 11 2.21 -33.39 -3.56
N ALA A 12 3.08 -33.17 -2.58
CA ALA A 12 3.00 -31.99 -1.73
C ALA A 12 3.36 -30.78 -2.61
N MET A 13 2.35 -29.99 -2.98
CA MET A 13 2.56 -28.71 -3.65
C MET A 13 3.14 -27.76 -2.60
N VAL A 14 4.46 -27.54 -2.65
CA VAL A 14 5.11 -26.53 -1.80
C VAL A 14 4.76 -25.18 -2.41
N ALA A 15 3.81 -24.47 -1.81
CA ALA A 15 3.61 -23.06 -2.10
C ALA A 15 4.84 -22.31 -1.59
N THR A 16 5.68 -21.85 -2.50
CA THR A 16 6.75 -20.91 -2.18
C THR A 16 6.11 -19.54 -2.01
N SER A 17 5.90 -19.10 -0.76
CA SER A 17 5.59 -17.70 -0.48
C SER A 17 6.84 -16.90 -0.87
N ALA A 18 6.76 -16.08 -1.92
CA ALA A 18 7.74 -15.02 -2.09
C ALA A 18 7.58 -14.12 -0.85
N THR A 19 8.63 -13.96 -0.05
CA THR A 19 8.62 -12.95 1.01
C THR A 19 8.62 -11.62 0.29
N ALA A 20 7.47 -10.94 0.23
CA ALA A 20 7.43 -9.56 -0.20
C ALA A 20 8.32 -8.74 0.75
N GLN A 21 9.05 -7.78 0.21
CA GLN A 21 9.91 -6.93 1.03
C GLN A 21 9.03 -6.07 1.92
N ASN A 22 9.36 -5.99 3.22
CA ASN A 22 8.67 -5.09 4.13
C ASN A 22 9.09 -3.64 3.86
N ILE A 23 8.11 -2.74 3.83
CA ILE A 23 8.32 -1.31 3.64
C ILE A 23 8.84 -0.73 4.96
N THR A 24 9.91 0.04 4.89
CA THR A 24 10.34 0.90 6.01
C THR A 24 9.65 2.24 5.83
N PHE A 25 8.80 2.63 6.79
CA PHE A 25 8.16 3.93 6.79
C PHE A 25 9.04 4.97 7.49
N GLU A 26 9.27 6.11 6.84
CA GLU A 26 9.99 7.25 7.41
C GLU A 26 9.24 7.82 8.62
N ASP A 27 7.92 7.96 8.48
CA ASP A 27 7.03 8.37 9.56
C ASP A 27 6.39 7.13 10.24
N PRO A 28 6.67 6.87 11.54
CA PRO A 28 6.07 5.74 12.26
C PRO A 28 4.55 5.87 12.44
N ASP A 29 4.01 7.09 12.46
CA ASP A 29 2.57 7.31 12.55
C ASP A 29 1.86 6.93 11.24
N THR A 30 2.55 7.00 10.10
CA THR A 30 2.07 6.43 8.83
C THR A 30 1.92 4.91 8.94
N LEU A 31 2.94 4.19 9.42
CA LEU A 31 2.85 2.74 9.63
C LEU A 31 1.70 2.39 10.58
N GLN A 32 1.58 3.08 11.71
CA GLN A 32 0.49 2.85 12.65
C GLN A 32 -0.88 3.10 11.98
N GLY A 33 -0.99 4.15 11.17
CA GLY A 33 -2.17 4.45 10.38
C GLY A 33 -2.55 3.32 9.42
N MET A 34 -1.58 2.63 8.81
CA MET A 34 -1.81 1.45 7.95
C MET A 34 -2.28 0.23 8.75
N LEU A 35 -1.68 -0.02 9.92
CA LEU A 35 -2.02 -1.16 10.77
C LEU A 35 -3.43 -1.01 11.39
N ASP A 36 -3.91 0.22 11.53
CA ASP A 36 -5.25 0.54 12.04
C ASP A 36 -6.37 0.41 10.98
N GLN A 37 -6.05 0.11 9.72
CA GLN A 37 -7.04 0.08 8.63
C GLN A 37 -8.04 -1.06 8.77
N GLU A 38 -9.26 -0.82 8.28
CA GLU A 38 -10.33 -1.81 8.18
C GLU A 38 -10.96 -1.77 6.77
N PRO A 39 -10.82 -2.82 5.95
CA PRO A 39 -10.15 -4.10 6.25
C PRO A 39 -8.63 -3.95 6.45
N SER A 40 -8.05 -4.86 7.24
CA SER A 40 -6.61 -4.87 7.54
C SER A 40 -5.75 -5.00 6.27
N ILE A 41 -4.74 -4.12 6.16
CA ILE A 41 -3.71 -4.18 5.11
C ILE A 41 -2.62 -5.20 5.47
N ASP A 42 -2.28 -5.36 6.75
CA ASP A 42 -1.36 -6.39 7.26
C ASP A 42 -2.04 -7.78 7.21
N THR A 43 -2.13 -8.32 6.00
CA THR A 43 -2.84 -9.58 5.74
C THR A 43 -2.19 -10.78 6.41
N ASN A 44 -0.88 -10.70 6.66
CA ASN A 44 -0.11 -11.77 7.26
C ASN A 44 0.08 -11.63 8.79
N ASN A 45 -0.34 -10.50 9.37
CA ASN A 45 -0.29 -10.14 10.79
C ASN A 45 1.12 -10.16 11.39
N ASP A 46 2.14 -9.73 10.64
CA ASP A 46 3.52 -9.61 11.14
C ASP A 46 3.83 -8.23 11.75
N GLY A 47 2.85 -7.32 11.78
CA GLY A 47 2.98 -5.98 12.32
C GLY A 47 3.74 -5.02 11.39
N GLN A 48 3.95 -5.39 10.13
CA GLN A 48 4.56 -4.58 9.09
C GLN A 48 3.66 -4.58 7.85
N ILE A 49 3.95 -3.66 6.91
CA ILE A 49 3.31 -3.66 5.61
C ILE A 49 4.37 -4.03 4.58
N SER A 50 4.10 -5.08 3.81
CA SER A 50 4.93 -5.46 2.68
C SER A 50 4.56 -4.72 1.40
N GLU A 51 5.49 -4.66 0.44
CA GLU A 51 5.23 -4.09 -0.89
C GLU A 51 4.03 -4.75 -1.58
N ALA A 52 3.85 -6.06 -1.39
CA ALA A 52 2.72 -6.79 -1.95
C ALA A 52 1.39 -6.43 -1.28
N GLU A 53 1.38 -6.20 0.04
CA GLU A 53 0.18 -5.77 0.74
C GLU A 53 -0.21 -4.34 0.35
N ALA A 54 0.75 -3.42 0.30
CA ALA A 54 0.52 -2.04 -0.12
C ALA A 54 0.00 -1.95 -1.57
N ALA A 55 0.51 -2.80 -2.48
CA ALA A 55 0.12 -2.78 -3.89
C ALA A 55 -1.35 -3.15 -4.14
N GLU A 56 -2.01 -3.85 -3.22
CA GLU A 56 -3.42 -4.27 -3.34
C GLU A 56 -4.40 -3.26 -2.71
N VAL A 57 -3.90 -2.22 -2.05
CA VAL A 57 -4.72 -1.20 -1.38
C VAL A 57 -5.36 -0.27 -2.40
N THR A 58 -6.69 -0.17 -2.37
CA THR A 58 -7.49 0.68 -3.26
C THR A 58 -8.05 1.92 -2.58
N PHE A 59 -8.20 1.89 -1.26
CA PHE A 59 -8.70 2.99 -0.43
C PHE A 59 -7.86 3.08 0.83
N LEU A 60 -7.51 4.30 1.22
CA LEU A 60 -6.67 4.55 2.38
C LEU A 60 -7.17 5.75 3.19
N ASP A 61 -7.61 5.51 4.43
CA ASP A 61 -8.05 6.56 5.34
C ASP A 61 -7.02 6.83 6.43
N LEU A 62 -6.25 7.89 6.25
CA LEU A 62 -5.24 8.35 7.20
C LEU A 62 -5.66 9.67 7.86
N ASP A 63 -6.96 9.93 8.04
CA ASP A 63 -7.42 11.10 8.77
C ASP A 63 -6.91 11.11 10.22
N ARG A 64 -6.39 12.27 10.67
CA ARG A 64 -5.94 12.50 12.05
C ARG A 64 -4.90 11.49 12.56
N LYS A 65 -3.97 11.10 11.69
CA LYS A 65 -2.90 10.17 12.03
C LYS A 65 -1.63 10.84 12.50
N PHE A 66 -1.56 12.18 12.49
CA PHE A 66 -0.39 12.97 12.86
C PHE A 66 0.78 12.87 11.87
N ILE A 67 0.49 12.47 10.63
CA ILE A 67 1.50 12.22 9.60
C ILE A 67 2.18 13.52 9.15
N ASP A 68 3.51 13.53 9.07
CA ASP A 68 4.31 14.67 8.61
C ASP A 68 4.99 14.44 7.25
N VAL A 69 5.32 13.19 6.91
CA VAL A 69 5.85 12.77 5.61
C VAL A 69 5.30 11.42 5.18
N PHE A 70 5.10 11.24 3.86
CA PHE A 70 4.64 9.96 3.31
C PHE A 70 5.32 9.61 1.96
N PRO A 71 6.65 9.43 1.95
CA PRO A 71 7.34 9.06 0.72
C PRO A 71 6.96 7.66 0.22
N GLU A 72 6.49 6.75 1.06
CA GLU A 72 6.13 5.37 0.70
C GLU A 72 4.84 5.25 -0.12
N ALA A 73 4.14 6.36 -0.38
CA ALA A 73 2.93 6.37 -1.19
C ALA A 73 3.11 5.70 -2.57
N PHE A 74 4.33 5.66 -3.10
CA PHE A 74 4.61 5.00 -4.38
C PHE A 74 4.42 3.47 -4.39
N TYR A 75 4.39 2.81 -3.24
CA TYR A 75 4.10 1.36 -3.16
C TYR A 75 2.62 1.04 -3.38
N PHE A 76 1.73 2.03 -3.22
CA PHE A 76 0.28 1.87 -3.26
C PHE A 76 -0.25 1.98 -4.71
N THR A 77 0.21 1.09 -5.58
CA THR A 77 0.00 1.23 -7.04
C THR A 77 -1.46 1.04 -7.50
N ALA A 78 -2.29 0.34 -6.74
CA ALA A 78 -3.74 0.21 -7.00
C ALA A 78 -4.59 1.27 -6.29
N LEU A 79 -3.98 2.25 -5.61
CA LEU A 79 -4.69 3.24 -4.80
C LEU A 79 -5.60 4.11 -5.65
N GLU A 80 -6.89 4.13 -5.32
CA GLU A 80 -7.92 4.88 -6.03
C GLU A 80 -8.32 6.15 -5.25
N GLU A 81 -8.36 6.06 -3.93
CA GLU A 81 -8.77 7.15 -3.05
C GLU A 81 -7.93 7.20 -1.78
N ILE A 82 -7.49 8.41 -1.41
CA ILE A 82 -6.75 8.67 -0.18
C ILE A 82 -7.32 9.85 0.60
N ILE A 83 -7.49 9.65 1.90
CA ILE A 83 -7.90 10.68 2.85
C ILE A 83 -6.72 11.01 3.77
N LEU A 84 -6.30 12.27 3.76
CA LEU A 84 -5.15 12.81 4.49
C LEU A 84 -5.55 14.03 5.35
N THR A 85 -6.84 14.21 5.64
CA THR A 85 -7.31 15.37 6.41
C THR A 85 -6.72 15.38 7.82
N ARG A 86 -6.48 16.59 8.36
CA ARG A 86 -6.08 16.78 9.77
C ARG A 86 -4.76 16.07 10.14
N ASN A 87 -3.81 16.06 9.22
CA ASN A 87 -2.42 15.70 9.45
C ASN A 87 -1.52 16.95 9.43
N PHE A 88 -0.20 16.75 9.32
CA PHE A 88 0.83 17.79 9.31
C PHE A 88 1.76 17.63 8.09
N LEU A 89 1.28 17.05 6.98
CA LEU A 89 2.11 16.86 5.79
C LEU A 89 2.66 18.20 5.32
N GLU A 90 3.98 18.31 5.17
CA GLU A 90 4.65 19.53 4.72
C GLU A 90 5.37 19.33 3.38
N GLY A 91 5.49 20.40 2.59
CA GLY A 91 6.27 20.38 1.36
C GLY A 91 5.58 19.64 0.22
N THR A 92 6.26 18.67 -0.40
CA THR A 92 5.77 17.97 -1.60
C THR A 92 5.09 16.66 -1.23
N LEU A 93 3.81 16.52 -1.60
CA LEU A 93 3.11 15.23 -1.62
C LEU A 93 3.21 14.64 -3.03
N ASP A 94 4.05 13.62 -3.19
CA ASP A 94 4.25 12.92 -4.47
C ASP A 94 3.39 11.66 -4.56
N LEU A 95 2.36 11.72 -5.40
CA LEU A 95 1.46 10.62 -5.76
C LEU A 95 1.61 10.25 -7.25
N SER A 96 2.78 10.53 -7.84
CA SER A 96 3.05 10.28 -9.26
C SER A 96 3.11 8.79 -9.63
N GLN A 97 3.22 7.90 -8.64
CA GLN A 97 3.28 6.45 -8.82
C GLN A 97 1.93 5.76 -8.50
N ASN A 98 0.85 6.53 -8.34
CA ASN A 98 -0.49 6.01 -8.10
C ASN A 98 -1.38 6.24 -9.35
N PRO A 99 -1.22 5.44 -10.42
CA PRO A 99 -1.90 5.68 -11.70
C PRO A 99 -3.42 5.52 -11.64
N GLU A 100 -3.94 4.74 -10.68
CA GLU A 100 -5.38 4.52 -10.49
C GLU A 100 -6.04 5.58 -9.59
N LEU A 101 -5.24 6.51 -9.04
CA LEU A 101 -5.69 7.50 -8.07
C LEU A 101 -6.62 8.53 -8.71
N ARG A 102 -7.85 8.60 -8.20
CA ARG A 102 -8.92 9.47 -8.68
C ARG A 102 -9.34 10.53 -7.68
N ILE A 103 -9.17 10.27 -6.38
CA ILE A 103 -9.65 11.14 -5.30
C ILE A 103 -8.54 11.33 -4.27
N VAL A 104 -8.20 12.59 -4.00
CA VAL A 104 -7.35 13.00 -2.89
C VAL A 104 -8.17 13.95 -2.02
N ILE A 105 -8.38 13.59 -0.76
CA ILE A 105 -9.06 14.43 0.22
C ILE A 105 -8.02 14.87 1.26
N ALA A 106 -7.59 16.12 1.16
CA ALA A 106 -6.73 16.77 2.14
C ALA A 106 -7.35 18.11 2.55
N ASP A 107 -7.02 18.59 3.74
CA ASP A 107 -7.44 19.89 4.24
C ASP A 107 -6.24 20.77 4.60
N ASN A 108 -6.54 22.00 4.99
CA ASN A 108 -5.57 23.04 5.33
C ASN A 108 -4.87 22.83 6.68
N ALA A 109 -5.13 21.73 7.39
CA ALA A 109 -4.31 21.34 8.52
C ALA A 109 -2.94 20.83 8.06
N ASN A 110 -2.90 20.27 6.85
CA ASN A 110 -1.65 20.01 6.14
C ASN A 110 -1.04 21.31 5.60
N PHE A 111 0.28 21.30 5.44
CA PHE A 111 1.10 22.38 4.89
C PHE A 111 1.76 21.96 3.56
N ILE A 112 1.00 21.26 2.71
CA ILE A 112 1.45 20.80 1.39
C ILE A 112 1.58 22.02 0.45
N ASP A 113 2.81 22.25 -0.02
CA ASP A 113 3.14 23.32 -0.97
C ASP A 113 3.02 22.85 -2.43
N GLU A 114 3.24 21.56 -2.67
CA GLU A 114 3.23 20.95 -4.00
C GLU A 114 2.55 19.58 -3.98
N LEU A 115 1.63 19.34 -4.91
CA LEU A 115 1.01 18.05 -5.16
C LEU A 115 1.44 17.56 -6.53
N ILE A 116 2.12 16.42 -6.59
CA ILE A 116 2.50 15.76 -7.84
C ILE A 116 1.57 14.57 -8.04
N LEU A 117 0.86 14.54 -9.16
CA LEU A 117 -0.05 13.44 -9.51
C LEU A 117 0.50 12.67 -10.70
N TYR A 118 0.04 11.43 -10.86
CA TYR A 118 0.31 10.66 -12.08
C TYR A 118 -0.14 11.47 -13.30
N THR A 119 0.73 11.55 -14.31
CA THR A 119 0.38 12.09 -15.61
C THR A 119 0.56 10.98 -16.62
N ASP A 120 -0.53 10.57 -17.28
CA ASP A 120 -0.40 9.87 -18.54
C ASP A 120 0.42 10.77 -19.46
N GLY A 121 1.47 10.22 -20.10
CA GLY A 121 2.32 10.97 -21.03
C GLY A 121 1.49 11.80 -22.03
N PRO A 122 2.07 12.84 -22.65
CA PRO A 122 1.33 13.93 -23.29
C PRO A 122 0.15 13.40 -24.11
N SER A 123 -1.05 13.82 -23.72
CA SER A 123 -2.30 13.44 -24.37
C SER A 123 -2.17 13.70 -25.87
N LYS A 124 -2.16 12.63 -26.67
CA LYS A 124 -2.19 12.72 -28.13
C LYS A 124 -3.57 13.21 -28.56
N TYR A 125 -3.79 14.52 -28.52
CA TYR A 125 -4.89 15.20 -29.21
C TYR A 125 -4.33 16.05 -30.34
#